data_AF-A0A969K8J9-F1
#
_entry.id   AF-A0A969K8J9-F1
#
_cell.length_a   1.000
_cell.length_b   1.000
_cell.length_c   1.000
_cell.angle_alpha   90.00
_cell.angle_beta   90.00
_cell.angle_gamma   90.00
#
_symmetry.space_group_name_H-M   'P 1'
#
loop_
_entity.id
_entity.type
_entity.pdbx_description
1 polymer ?
#
loop_
_entity_poly.entity_id
_entity_poly.type
_entity_poly.pdbx_seq_one_letter_code
_entity_poly.pdbx_strand_id
1 'polypeptide(L)'
;MIKKILVLILSLTIVGCNNTITPPATPENYNEFTAGATQIAIMTTSTQTIPAPNPSPEAFELKTQVIFRDDFESQLKSGWIWVNESENNWNLNNKAGFLEIYSTGGYFRFNSSSNVLLREAPARNFMIETNLFFDPNESDQFAGLIAIESSQNFLQAGIGYCP
;
A
#
# COMPACT_ATOMS: atom_id res chain seq x y z
N MET A 1 39.94 -5.11 22.54
CA MET A 1 38.75 -4.23 22.60
C MET A 1 38.95 -3.10 21.61
N ILE A 2 38.15 -3.04 20.54
CA ILE A 2 38.17 -1.97 19.55
C ILE A 2 36.81 -1.28 19.62
N LYS A 3 36.79 -0.02 20.09
CA LYS A 3 35.61 0.84 20.04
C LYS A 3 35.39 1.25 18.57
N LYS A 4 34.32 0.76 17.95
CA LYS A 4 33.82 1.30 16.68
C LYS A 4 32.93 2.50 17.01
N ILE A 5 33.44 3.70 16.75
CA ILE A 5 32.66 4.94 16.82
C ILE A 5 31.94 5.08 15.49
N LEU A 6 30.61 4.99 15.50
CA LEU A 6 29.75 5.31 14.36
C LEU A 6 29.41 6.80 14.47
N VAL A 7 29.92 7.60 13.54
CA VAL A 7 29.52 9.01 13.37
C VAL A 7 28.40 9.03 12.33
N LEU A 8 27.17 9.33 12.76
CA LEU A 8 26.05 9.58 11.85
C LEU A 8 25.97 11.10 11.63
N ILE A 9 26.32 11.53 10.42
CA ILE A 9 26.14 12.92 9.98
C ILE A 9 24.68 13.07 9.58
N LEU A 10 23.88 13.72 10.42
CA LEU A 10 22.50 14.08 10.09
C LEU A 10 22.52 15.38 9.26
N SER A 11 22.46 15.25 7.94
CA SER A 11 22.28 16.38 7.04
C SER A 11 20.85 16.90 7.15
N LEU A 12 20.69 18.12 7.64
CA LEU A 12 19.42 18.85 7.65
C LEU A 12 19.18 19.45 6.25
N THR A 13 18.43 18.76 5.40
CA THR A 13 17.93 19.34 4.14
C THR A 13 16.59 20.01 4.41
N ILE A 14 16.58 21.34 4.41
CA ILE A 14 15.36 22.14 4.40
C ILE A 14 14.77 22.01 2.99
N VAL A 15 13.70 21.23 2.83
CA VAL A 15 12.93 21.21 1.57
C VAL A 15 12.03 22.45 1.59
N GLY A 16 12.53 23.55 1.04
CA GLY A 16 11.68 24.68 0.67
C GLY A 16 10.97 24.35 -0.64
N CYS A 17 9.64 24.39 -0.65
CA CYS A 17 8.85 24.40 -1.88
C CYS A 17 9.07 25.74 -2.61
N ASN A 18 10.18 25.87 -3.34
CA ASN A 18 10.33 26.95 -4.32
C ASN A 18 9.70 26.48 -5.64
N ASN A 19 8.55 27.07 -5.96
CA ASN A 19 7.87 26.93 -7.24
C ASN A 19 8.66 27.64 -8.35
N THR A 20 9.70 26.99 -8.85
CA THR A 20 10.20 27.16 -10.23
C THR A 20 10.67 25.80 -10.72
N ILE A 21 9.74 25.04 -11.29
CA ILE A 21 10.07 23.80 -12.00
C ILE A 21 10.76 24.22 -13.29
N THR A 22 12.09 24.25 -13.28
CA THR A 22 12.86 24.15 -14.51
C THR A 22 12.71 22.69 -14.95
N PRO A 23 12.22 22.39 -16.17
CA PRO A 23 12.09 21.01 -16.61
C PRO A 23 13.46 20.32 -16.52
N PRO A 24 13.53 19.11 -15.94
CA PRO A 24 14.79 18.38 -15.84
C PRO A 24 15.35 18.09 -17.22
N ALA A 25 16.68 18.17 -17.34
CA ALA A 25 17.39 17.76 -18.54
C ALA A 25 16.99 16.34 -18.94
N THR A 26 16.76 16.15 -20.24
CA THR A 26 16.47 14.87 -20.88
C THR A 26 17.43 13.79 -20.40
N PRO A 27 16.95 12.64 -19.87
CA PRO A 27 17.83 11.53 -19.57
C PRO A 27 18.47 11.01 -20.85
N GLU A 28 19.81 10.99 -20.87
CA GLU A 28 20.59 10.30 -21.90
C GLU A 28 20.31 8.80 -21.84
N ASN A 29 19.88 8.28 -23.00
CA ASN A 29 20.17 6.95 -23.51
C ASN A 29 19.80 5.74 -22.63
N TYR A 30 18.52 5.34 -22.72
CA TYR A 30 18.19 3.92 -22.63
C TYR A 30 18.57 3.28 -23.96
N ASN A 31 19.50 2.32 -23.94
CA ASN A 31 19.82 1.50 -25.09
C ASN A 31 18.53 0.91 -25.66
N GLU A 32 18.15 1.42 -26.83
CA GLU A 32 17.02 1.00 -27.62
C GLU A 32 17.30 -0.43 -28.10
N PHE A 33 16.47 -1.39 -27.69
CA PHE A 33 16.57 -2.75 -28.21
C PHE A 33 16.05 -2.73 -29.66
N THR A 34 16.97 -2.55 -30.61
CA THR A 34 16.63 -2.59 -32.04
C THR A 34 16.22 -4.01 -32.39
N ALA A 35 14.95 -4.21 -32.74
CA ALA A 35 14.48 -5.44 -33.34
C ALA A 35 15.14 -5.60 -34.72
N GLY A 36 16.26 -6.32 -34.77
CA GLY A 36 16.88 -6.73 -36.02
C GLY A 36 15.93 -7.68 -36.76
N ALA A 37 15.41 -7.24 -37.90
CA ALA A 37 14.69 -8.09 -38.82
C ALA A 37 15.59 -9.26 -39.26
N THR A 38 15.36 -10.43 -38.68
CA THR A 38 16.03 -11.66 -39.09
C THR A 38 15.31 -12.20 -40.32
N GLN A 39 16.05 -12.38 -41.41
CA GLN A 39 15.54 -12.95 -42.65
C GLN A 39 14.96 -14.34 -42.41
N ILE A 40 13.75 -14.55 -42.93
CA ILE A 40 13.04 -15.83 -42.87
C ILE A 40 13.73 -16.80 -43.84
N ALA A 41 14.48 -17.76 -43.32
CA ALA A 41 14.82 -18.96 -44.07
C ALA A 41 13.57 -19.85 -44.17
N ILE A 42 13.13 -20.14 -45.38
CA ILE A 42 11.99 -21.02 -45.65
C ILE A 42 12.45 -22.46 -45.37
N MET A 43 12.19 -22.96 -44.17
CA MET A 43 12.41 -24.37 -43.84
C MET A 43 11.17 -25.15 -44.25
N THR A 44 11.37 -26.11 -45.15
CA THR A 44 10.38 -27.06 -45.65
C THR A 44 9.68 -27.78 -44.50
N THR A 45 8.35 -27.75 -44.53
CA THR A 45 7.49 -28.39 -43.54
C THR A 45 7.57 -29.92 -43.66
N SER A 46 8.24 -30.58 -42.72
CA SER A 46 8.04 -32.01 -42.48
C SER A 46 6.82 -32.16 -41.58
N THR A 47 5.82 -32.91 -42.02
CA THR A 47 4.64 -33.25 -41.21
C THR A 47 5.04 -34.18 -40.08
N GLN A 48 5.45 -33.60 -38.95
CA GLN A 48 5.62 -34.33 -37.69
C GLN A 48 4.28 -34.33 -36.96
N THR A 49 3.74 -35.51 -36.66
CA THR A 49 2.57 -35.67 -35.79
C THR A 49 2.90 -35.15 -34.39
N ILE A 50 2.36 -34.00 -34.04
CA ILE A 50 2.46 -33.40 -32.70
C ILE A 50 1.66 -34.29 -31.73
N PRO A 51 2.29 -34.94 -30.73
CA PRO A 51 1.53 -35.53 -29.64
C PRO A 51 0.75 -34.44 -28.90
N ALA A 52 -0.50 -34.74 -28.54
CA ALA A 52 -1.44 -33.79 -27.94
C ALA A 52 -0.79 -32.94 -26.84
N PRO A 53 -1.14 -31.64 -26.73
CA PRO A 53 -0.62 -30.80 -25.66
C PRO A 53 -0.92 -31.47 -24.31
N ASN A 54 0.14 -31.74 -23.57
CA ASN A 54 0.10 -32.09 -22.16
C ASN A 54 -0.88 -31.14 -21.45
N PRO A 55 -1.80 -31.61 -20.58
CA PRO A 55 -2.72 -30.71 -19.90
C PRO A 55 -1.90 -29.62 -19.21
N SER A 56 -2.24 -28.36 -19.53
CA SER A 56 -1.73 -27.17 -18.84
C SER A 56 -1.72 -27.46 -17.34
N PRO A 57 -0.64 -27.15 -16.61
CA PRO A 57 -0.68 -27.26 -15.16
C PRO A 57 -1.92 -26.51 -14.69
N GLU A 58 -2.84 -27.23 -14.04
CA GLU A 58 -4.03 -26.65 -13.43
C GLU A 58 -3.57 -25.51 -12.55
N ALA A 59 -4.06 -24.30 -12.84
CA ALA A 59 -3.79 -23.14 -12.01
C ALA A 59 -4.16 -23.52 -10.57
N PHE A 60 -3.19 -23.40 -9.65
CA PHE A 60 -3.46 -23.54 -8.23
C PHE A 60 -4.40 -22.39 -7.83
N GLU A 61 -5.70 -22.66 -7.80
CA GLU A 61 -6.73 -21.78 -7.26
C GLU A 61 -6.42 -21.57 -5.77
N LEU A 62 -5.83 -20.42 -5.44
CA LEU A 62 -5.63 -20.02 -4.05
C LEU A 62 -7.01 -19.70 -3.47
N LYS A 63 -7.64 -20.65 -2.78
CA LYS A 63 -8.86 -20.36 -2.01
C LYS A 63 -8.52 -19.39 -0.89
N THR A 64 -8.76 -18.10 -1.13
CA THR A 64 -8.66 -17.05 -0.11
C THR A 64 -9.77 -17.25 0.91
N GLN A 65 -9.41 -17.72 2.11
CA GLN A 65 -10.35 -17.83 3.23
C GLN A 65 -10.47 -16.47 3.92
N VAL A 66 -11.70 -15.95 4.04
CA VAL A 66 -11.98 -14.77 4.88
C VAL A 66 -11.96 -15.22 6.33
N ILE A 67 -10.90 -14.86 7.05
CA ILE A 67 -10.71 -15.18 8.48
C ILE A 67 -11.34 -14.14 9.41
N PHE A 68 -11.56 -12.92 8.91
CA PHE A 68 -12.20 -11.83 9.63
C PHE A 68 -12.82 -10.86 8.64
N ARG A 69 -13.98 -10.33 9.01
CA ARG A 69 -14.69 -9.27 8.29
C ARG A 69 -15.52 -8.50 9.29
N ASP A 70 -15.44 -7.17 9.25
CA ASP A 70 -16.35 -6.29 9.96
C ASP A 70 -17.19 -5.54 8.94
N ASP A 71 -18.50 -5.56 9.14
CA ASP A 71 -19.47 -4.87 8.27
C ASP A 71 -19.93 -3.56 8.91
N PHE A 72 -19.44 -3.23 10.12
CA PHE A 72 -19.70 -1.98 10.83
C PHE A 72 -21.19 -1.75 11.15
N GLU A 73 -21.89 -2.82 11.52
CA GLU A 73 -23.31 -2.82 11.88
C GLU A 73 -23.50 -2.36 13.34
N SER A 74 -23.41 -1.05 13.59
CA SER A 74 -23.65 -0.36 14.89
C SER A 74 -22.66 -0.63 16.03
N GLN A 75 -21.83 -1.66 15.94
CA GLN A 75 -20.77 -1.96 16.91
C GLN A 75 -19.54 -2.54 16.22
N LEU A 76 -18.36 -2.29 16.79
CA LEU A 76 -17.12 -2.92 16.37
C LEU A 76 -17.11 -4.39 16.79
N LYS A 77 -16.74 -5.31 15.89
CA LYS A 77 -16.52 -6.71 16.25
C LYS A 77 -15.32 -6.84 17.19
N SER A 78 -15.31 -7.89 18.01
CA SER A 78 -14.23 -8.13 18.99
C SER A 78 -12.85 -8.22 18.33
N GLY A 79 -11.84 -7.62 18.98
CA GLY A 79 -10.43 -7.68 18.58
C GLY A 79 -9.90 -6.40 17.92
N TRP A 80 -10.77 -5.41 17.68
CA TRP A 80 -10.33 -4.05 17.41
C TRP A 80 -9.78 -3.37 18.66
N ILE A 81 -8.78 -2.51 18.47
CA ILE A 81 -8.10 -1.75 19.51
C ILE A 81 -7.90 -0.33 18.98
N TRP A 82 -8.31 0.66 19.77
CA TRP A 82 -8.02 2.06 19.45
C TRP A 82 -6.67 2.49 19.97
N VAL A 83 -5.94 3.26 19.16
CA VAL A 83 -4.77 4.01 19.58
C VAL A 83 -5.15 5.50 19.62
N ASN A 84 -4.89 6.13 20.78
CA ASN A 84 -5.23 7.53 21.06
C ASN A 84 -6.69 7.85 20.72
N GLU A 85 -7.62 7.10 21.32
CA GLU A 85 -9.05 7.24 21.06
C GLU A 85 -9.58 8.61 21.49
N SER A 86 -10.43 9.17 20.64
CA SER A 86 -11.31 10.29 20.92
C SER A 86 -12.71 9.90 20.44
N GLU A 87 -13.56 9.50 21.38
CA GLU A 87 -14.92 8.96 21.12
C GLU A 87 -15.81 9.92 20.32
N ASN A 88 -15.56 11.23 20.40
CA ASN A 88 -16.33 12.23 19.64
C ASN A 88 -15.95 12.31 18.15
N ASN A 89 -14.86 11.64 17.75
CA ASN A 89 -14.27 11.74 16.43
C ASN A 89 -14.37 10.41 15.65
N TRP A 90 -15.26 9.51 16.05
CA TRP A 90 -15.65 8.35 15.25
C TRP A 90 -17.12 8.00 15.48
N ASN A 91 -17.76 7.32 14.53
CA ASN A 91 -19.18 6.98 14.63
C ASN A 91 -19.56 5.74 13.78
N LEU A 92 -20.45 4.89 14.28
CA LEU A 92 -20.99 3.70 13.60
C LEU A 92 -22.49 3.80 13.25
N ASN A 93 -23.14 4.88 13.71
CA ASN A 93 -24.59 5.05 13.68
C ASN A 93 -25.03 6.18 12.74
N ASN A 94 -24.13 7.10 12.36
CA ASN A 94 -24.41 8.16 11.39
C ASN A 94 -24.79 7.58 10.02
N LYS A 95 -24.15 6.48 9.63
CA LYS A 95 -24.39 5.79 8.38
C LYS A 95 -24.28 4.28 8.57
N ALA A 96 -25.40 3.58 8.43
CA ALA A 96 -25.43 2.12 8.56
C ALA A 96 -24.45 1.45 7.59
N GLY A 97 -23.68 0.48 8.09
CA GLY A 97 -22.66 -0.24 7.33
C GLY A 97 -21.35 0.52 7.13
N PHE A 98 -21.15 1.66 7.82
CA PHE A 98 -19.93 2.45 7.76
C PHE A 98 -19.40 2.72 9.16
N LEU A 99 -18.08 2.68 9.27
CA LEU A 99 -17.35 3.33 10.36
C LEU A 99 -16.81 4.67 9.84
N GLU A 100 -17.29 5.75 10.43
CA GLU A 100 -16.77 7.10 10.20
C GLU A 100 -15.63 7.36 11.20
N ILE A 101 -14.49 7.85 10.73
CA ILE A 101 -13.33 8.17 11.56
C ILE A 101 -12.76 9.51 11.13
N TYR A 102 -12.57 10.39 12.10
CA TYR A 102 -11.76 11.59 11.99
C TYR A 102 -10.45 11.37 12.75
N SER A 103 -9.35 11.25 11.99
CA SER A 103 -8.00 11.10 12.53
C SER A 103 -7.23 12.41 12.48
N THR A 104 -6.28 12.60 13.38
CA THR A 104 -5.40 13.78 13.42
C THR A 104 -4.01 13.46 12.89
N GLY A 105 -3.36 14.47 12.30
CA GLY A 105 -1.97 14.40 11.87
C GLY A 105 -1.81 13.63 10.57
N GLY A 106 -2.08 14.30 9.44
CA GLY A 106 -2.19 13.72 8.07
C GLY A 106 -1.29 12.53 7.77
N TYR A 107 0.01 12.61 8.06
CA TYR A 107 0.90 11.46 8.04
C TYR A 107 0.93 10.72 9.39
N PHE A 108 0.75 9.40 9.37
CA PHE A 108 0.64 8.61 10.61
C PHE A 108 1.90 8.72 11.46
N ARG A 109 1.67 8.91 12.76
CA ARG A 109 2.68 8.90 13.80
C ARG A 109 2.10 8.18 15.01
N PHE A 110 2.71 7.06 15.39
CA PHE A 110 2.20 6.12 16.41
C PHE A 110 1.72 6.77 17.72
N ASN A 111 2.34 7.88 18.14
CA ASN A 111 2.01 8.57 19.40
C ASN A 111 1.33 9.94 19.24
N SER A 112 1.01 10.38 18.02
CA SER A 112 0.39 11.68 17.80
C SER A 112 -0.81 11.65 16.85
N SER A 113 -0.98 10.56 16.10
CA SER A 113 -2.22 10.32 15.37
C SER A 113 -3.27 9.78 16.33
N SER A 114 -4.46 10.38 16.27
CA SER A 114 -5.63 9.92 17.03
C SER A 114 -6.54 9.04 16.18
N ASN A 115 -7.38 8.26 16.85
CA ASN A 115 -8.39 7.40 16.24
C ASN A 115 -7.82 6.45 15.18
N VAL A 116 -6.72 5.79 15.53
CA VAL A 116 -6.17 4.73 14.70
C VAL A 116 -6.74 3.41 15.19
N LEU A 117 -7.52 2.75 14.33
CA LEU A 117 -8.17 1.48 14.65
C LEU A 117 -7.30 0.31 14.18
N LEU A 118 -6.86 -0.52 15.12
CA LEU A 118 -5.93 -1.62 14.89
C LEU A 118 -6.49 -2.96 15.29
N ARG A 119 -5.98 -4.01 14.65
CA ARG A 119 -6.19 -5.40 15.02
C ARG A 119 -4.86 -6.14 14.90
N GLU A 120 -4.67 -7.15 15.74
CA GLU A 120 -3.55 -8.06 15.61
C GLU A 120 -3.48 -8.70 14.22
N ALA A 121 -2.30 -8.66 13.62
CA ALA A 121 -2.06 -9.27 12.32
C ALA A 121 -2.07 -10.81 12.44
N PRO A 122 -2.64 -11.52 11.45
CA PRO A 122 -2.56 -12.98 11.41
C PRO A 122 -1.10 -13.46 11.32
N ALA A 123 -0.79 -14.60 11.96
CA ALA A 123 0.57 -15.17 12.00
C ALA A 123 1.09 -15.73 10.65
N ARG A 124 0.26 -15.78 9.61
CA ARG A 124 0.57 -16.34 8.28
C ARG A 124 0.37 -15.27 7.21
N ASN A 125 0.77 -15.54 5.97
CA ASN A 125 0.45 -14.66 4.84
C ASN A 125 -1.04 -14.32 4.82
N PHE A 126 -1.34 -13.03 4.77
CA PHE A 126 -2.69 -12.50 4.86
C PHE A 126 -2.89 -11.39 3.85
N MET A 127 -4.16 -11.03 3.64
CA MET A 127 -4.59 -9.89 2.85
C MET A 127 -5.50 -9.02 3.72
N ILE A 128 -5.39 -7.71 3.58
CA ILE A 128 -6.27 -6.74 4.23
C ILE A 128 -6.94 -5.94 3.13
N GLU A 129 -8.25 -5.83 3.20
CA GLU A 129 -9.06 -5.07 2.26
C GLU A 129 -9.99 -4.14 3.06
N THR A 130 -10.25 -2.96 2.51
CA THR A 130 -11.24 -2.04 3.03
C THR A 130 -11.91 -1.32 1.87
N ASN A 131 -13.19 -0.96 2.04
CA ASN A 131 -13.86 -0.04 1.15
C ASN A 131 -13.85 1.33 1.82
N LEU A 132 -13.14 2.28 1.22
CA LEU A 132 -12.90 3.60 1.79
C LEU A 132 -13.63 4.69 0.99
N PHE A 133 -14.43 5.48 1.68
CA PHE A 133 -14.89 6.77 1.18
C PHE A 133 -14.04 7.87 1.83
N PHE A 134 -13.51 8.79 1.02
CA PHE A 134 -12.62 9.86 1.47
C PHE A 134 -13.02 11.17 0.81
N ASP A 135 -13.37 12.17 1.64
CA ASP A 135 -13.81 13.50 1.22
C ASP A 135 -12.89 14.56 1.85
N PRO A 136 -11.67 14.74 1.29
CA PRO A 136 -10.70 15.69 1.84
C PRO A 136 -11.14 17.13 1.59
N ASN A 137 -10.90 18.00 2.56
CA ASN A 137 -11.18 19.43 2.47
C ASN A 137 -9.93 20.33 2.60
N GLU A 138 -8.78 19.75 2.94
CA GLU A 138 -7.50 20.44 3.08
C GLU A 138 -6.35 19.59 2.54
N SER A 139 -5.27 20.24 2.09
CA SER A 139 -4.02 19.59 1.67
C SER A 139 -3.46 18.67 2.76
N ASP A 140 -2.68 17.67 2.35
CA ASP A 140 -1.95 16.76 3.24
C ASP A 140 -2.86 15.87 4.11
N GLN A 141 -4.13 15.75 3.75
CA GLN A 141 -5.04 14.77 4.32
C GLN A 141 -4.84 13.40 3.67
N PHE A 142 -4.93 12.35 4.47
CA PHE A 142 -4.77 10.97 4.05
C PHE A 142 -5.78 10.07 4.76
N ALA A 143 -6.32 9.10 4.05
CA ALA A 143 -7.11 8.01 4.62
C ALA A 143 -6.74 6.68 3.95
N GLY A 144 -6.68 5.60 4.74
CA GLY A 144 -6.25 4.32 4.22
C GLY A 144 -6.01 3.26 5.29
N LEU A 145 -5.28 2.23 4.87
CA LEU A 145 -4.81 1.15 5.71
C LEU A 145 -3.40 1.44 6.22
N ILE A 146 -3.11 0.91 7.41
CA ILE A 146 -1.77 0.90 7.99
C ILE A 146 -1.44 -0.50 8.52
N ALA A 147 -0.21 -0.96 8.27
CA ALA A 147 0.38 -2.12 8.90
C ALA A 147 1.57 -1.67 9.76
N ILE A 148 1.54 -1.97 11.06
CA ILE A 148 2.50 -1.47 12.04
C ILE A 148 3.30 -2.64 12.61
N GLU A 149 4.62 -2.57 12.54
CA GLU A 149 5.53 -3.47 13.28
C GLU A 149 6.03 -2.80 14.57
N SER A 150 6.33 -1.51 14.50
CA SER A 150 6.74 -0.69 15.63
C SER A 150 6.46 0.79 15.38
N SER A 151 6.75 1.66 16.35
CA SER A 151 6.52 3.10 16.24
C SER A 151 7.30 3.78 15.10
N GLN A 152 8.34 3.13 14.57
CA GLN A 152 9.17 3.64 13.47
C GLN A 152 9.08 2.81 12.19
N ASN A 153 8.49 1.60 12.25
CA ASN A 153 8.36 0.72 11.10
C ASN A 153 6.89 0.43 10.85
N PHE A 154 6.37 1.04 9.79
CA PHE A 154 5.00 0.84 9.34
C PHE A 154 4.90 1.07 7.84
N LEU A 155 3.86 0.51 7.24
CA LEU A 155 3.47 0.71 5.85
C LEU A 155 2.08 1.35 5.83
N GLN A 156 1.91 2.39 5.02
CA GLN A 156 0.61 2.99 4.76
C GLN A 156 0.25 2.86 3.28
N ALA A 157 -1.01 2.55 3.01
CA ALA A 157 -1.56 2.50 1.66
C ALA A 157 -2.96 3.11 1.70
N GLY A 158 -3.24 4.06 0.81
CA GLY A 158 -4.48 4.80 0.85
C GLY A 158 -4.53 5.94 -0.14
N ILE A 159 -5.47 6.84 0.08
CA ILE A 159 -5.72 8.01 -0.74
C ILE A 159 -5.20 9.22 0.03
N GLY A 160 -4.27 9.94 -0.58
CA GLY A 160 -3.80 11.25 -0.10
C GLY A 160 -4.37 12.36 -0.98
N TYR A 161 -4.56 13.54 -0.41
CA TYR A 161 -5.00 14.73 -1.12
C TYR A 161 -3.90 15.79 -1.19
N CYS A 162 -3.56 16.18 -2.42
CA CYS A 162 -2.68 17.29 -2.74
C CYS A 162 -3.37 18.08 -3.86
N PRO A 163 -3.72 19.36 -3.65
CA PRO A 163 -4.47 20.17 -4.62
C PRO A 163 -3.68 20.54 -5.88
#